data_AF-A0A2N9IR38-F1
#
_entry.id   AF-A0A2N9IR38-F1
#
_cell.length_a   1.000
_cell.length_b   1.000
_cell.length_c   1.000
_cell.angle_alpha   90.00
_cell.angle_beta   90.00
_cell.angle_gamma   90.00
#
_symmetry.space_group_name_H-M   'P 1'
#
loop_
_entity.id
_entity.type
_entity.pdbx_description
1 polymer ?
#
loop_
_entity_poly.entity_id
_entity_poly.type
_entity_poly.pdbx_seq_one_letter_code
_entity_poly.pdbx_strand_id
1 'polypeptide(L)'
;MSTLLQGCDASILLNNSATIESEKEAPPNNNSARGFGVVDDIKTALESACPATVSCADILAVAAEESVSLAGGPSWTVLFGRRDSTTANRTAAGVFLPRRRDSTTANRTAAGVFLPSPTVSLETPKRMFNTVGLNTTDLVSLSGAHTFGRAQCSTFDGRLYNFSGSGNPDPTLNTTYLETLQGICPQGGDATVVTNLDLITPDVFDNYYYSNLQVQEGLLQTDQELFSTTRDETVDIVNNFSSNQTVNFDGAIFKDSNAGGIGVVIRDNAGMVIATLSQKVRGPQTVEMIEALAARRAIIFAKEVGIDDVEFEGDAVNVICDLSCQVPIHTPYGLIIEDARAILPNFQRPSLSHTRRSGNTVAHALARRAFNCNSPLIWMEEVPPDITHVLLNDFFALN
;
A
#
# COMPACT_ATOMS: atom_id res chain seq x y z
N MET A 1 -15.28 10.96 4.41
CA MET A 1 -14.60 11.15 3.11
C MET A 1 -15.50 11.97 2.20
N SER A 2 -15.03 13.12 1.73
CA SER A 2 -15.71 13.91 0.68
C SER A 2 -15.17 13.41 -0.65
N THR A 3 -16.01 12.75 -1.46
CA THR A 3 -15.65 12.34 -2.82
C THR A 3 -15.57 13.54 -3.76
N LEU A 4 -14.89 13.36 -4.90
CA LEU A 4 -14.59 14.39 -5.90
C LEU A 4 -15.83 15.06 -6.54
N LEU A 5 -17.03 14.49 -6.37
CA LEU A 5 -18.30 14.96 -6.95
C LEU A 5 -19.38 14.98 -5.87
N GLN A 6 -19.96 16.15 -5.58
CA GLN A 6 -21.16 16.38 -4.74
C GLN A 6 -21.27 15.68 -3.36
N GLY A 7 -20.25 14.92 -2.94
CA GLY A 7 -20.27 14.05 -1.75
C GLY A 7 -20.58 12.59 -2.10
N CYS A 8 -20.54 11.71 -1.09
CA CYS A 8 -20.90 10.30 -1.24
C CYS A 8 -22.43 10.16 -1.15
N ASP A 9 -23.14 10.42 -2.25
CA ASP A 9 -24.60 10.51 -2.27
C ASP A 9 -25.25 9.60 -3.33
N ALA A 10 -24.50 8.65 -3.90
CA ALA A 10 -24.97 7.72 -4.93
C ALA A 10 -25.53 8.36 -6.21
N SER A 11 -25.25 9.63 -6.50
CA SER A 11 -25.68 10.30 -7.74
C SER A 11 -25.24 9.56 -9.01
N ILE A 12 -24.06 8.94 -8.98
CA ILE A 12 -23.51 8.12 -10.08
C ILE A 12 -24.37 6.91 -10.45
N LEU A 13 -25.20 6.41 -9.53
CA LEU A 13 -26.05 5.24 -9.78
C LEU A 13 -27.32 5.60 -10.57
N LEU A 14 -27.71 6.88 -10.59
CA LEU A 14 -28.93 7.35 -11.24
C LEU A 14 -28.83 7.22 -12.77
N ASN A 15 -29.84 6.59 -13.37
CA ASN A 15 -29.97 6.46 -14.83
C ASN A 15 -30.60 7.71 -15.46
N ASN A 16 -30.45 7.84 -16.78
CA ASN A 16 -31.10 8.91 -17.53
C ASN A 16 -32.64 8.87 -17.36
N SER A 17 -33.24 10.05 -17.24
CA SER A 17 -34.69 10.22 -17.24
C SER A 17 -35.07 11.54 -17.91
N ALA A 18 -36.36 11.90 -17.93
CA ALA A 18 -36.81 13.18 -18.45
C ALA A 18 -36.19 14.41 -17.72
N THR A 19 -35.72 14.23 -16.48
CA THR A 19 -35.18 15.30 -15.64
C THR A 19 -33.77 15.01 -15.10
N ILE A 20 -33.17 13.87 -15.45
CA ILE A 20 -31.84 13.46 -14.96
C ILE A 20 -30.95 13.14 -16.15
N GLU A 21 -29.83 13.84 -16.24
CA GLU A 21 -28.70 13.48 -17.09
C GLU A 21 -27.70 12.69 -16.25
N SER A 22 -27.54 11.40 -16.57
CA SER A 22 -26.74 10.47 -15.79
C SER A 22 -25.25 10.80 -15.84
N GLU A 23 -24.58 10.66 -14.70
CA GLU A 23 -23.12 10.74 -14.59
C GLU A 23 -22.42 9.55 -15.27
N LYS A 24 -23.13 8.43 -15.52
CA LYS A 24 -22.59 7.28 -16.27
C LYS A 24 -22.16 7.67 -17.69
N GLU A 25 -22.77 8.71 -18.25
CA GLU A 25 -22.47 9.24 -19.58
C GLU A 25 -21.40 10.36 -19.57
N ALA A 26 -20.82 10.67 -18.41
CA ALA A 26 -19.71 11.59 -18.30
C ALA A 26 -18.41 10.95 -18.83
N PRO A 27 -17.48 11.71 -19.43
CA PRO A 27 -16.28 11.15 -20.04
C PRO A 27 -15.47 10.17 -19.17
N PRO A 28 -15.28 10.40 -17.86
CA PRO A 28 -14.54 9.46 -17.00
C PRO A 28 -15.27 8.13 -16.73
N ASN A 29 -16.60 8.12 -16.86
CA ASN A 29 -17.46 6.98 -16.52
C ASN A 29 -17.91 6.20 -17.77
N ASN A 30 -18.12 6.89 -18.89
CA ASN A 30 -18.67 6.30 -20.08
C ASN A 30 -17.72 5.25 -20.67
N ASN A 31 -18.21 4.04 -20.88
CA ASN A 31 -17.41 2.87 -21.28
C ASN A 31 -16.22 2.58 -20.34
N SER A 32 -16.31 2.97 -19.06
CA SER A 32 -15.23 2.81 -18.07
C SER A 32 -15.78 2.30 -16.74
N ALA A 33 -16.66 3.08 -16.10
CA ALA A 33 -17.31 2.71 -14.85
C ALA A 33 -18.19 1.45 -15.02
N ARG A 34 -18.13 0.54 -14.06
CA ARG A 34 -18.78 -0.78 -14.12
C ARG A 34 -19.19 -1.27 -12.73
N GLY A 35 -19.84 -2.43 -12.67
CA GLY A 35 -20.28 -3.04 -11.42
C GLY A 35 -21.68 -2.60 -10.94
N PHE A 36 -22.38 -1.76 -11.70
CA PHE A 36 -23.71 -1.27 -11.34
C PHE A 36 -24.72 -2.40 -11.04
N GLY A 37 -24.73 -3.49 -11.83
CA GLY A 37 -25.62 -4.63 -11.57
C GLY A 37 -25.32 -5.37 -10.26
N VAL A 38 -24.05 -5.41 -9.83
CA VAL A 38 -23.68 -5.99 -8.53
C VAL A 38 -24.21 -5.14 -7.38
N VAL A 39 -24.18 -3.81 -7.55
CA VAL A 39 -24.80 -2.87 -6.59
C VAL A 39 -26.32 -3.09 -6.51
N ASP A 40 -26.98 -3.32 -7.65
CA ASP A 40 -28.42 -3.65 -7.70
C ASP A 40 -28.73 -4.97 -6.98
N ASP A 41 -27.88 -6.00 -7.14
CA ASP A 41 -28.03 -7.28 -6.45
C ASP A 41 -27.88 -7.12 -4.92
N ILE A 42 -26.88 -6.38 -4.46
CA ILE A 42 -26.68 -6.06 -3.03
C ILE A 42 -27.90 -5.30 -2.50
N LYS A 43 -28.37 -4.28 -3.23
CA LYS A 43 -29.54 -3.49 -2.84
C LYS A 43 -30.79 -4.38 -2.76
N THR A 44 -30.99 -5.28 -3.71
CA THR A 44 -32.12 -6.21 -3.74
C THR A 44 -32.11 -7.15 -2.54
N ALA A 45 -30.95 -7.72 -2.20
CA ALA A 45 -30.80 -8.58 -1.03
C ALA A 45 -31.08 -7.80 0.28
N LEU A 46 -30.56 -6.58 0.39
CA LEU A 46 -30.78 -5.72 1.56
C LEU A 46 -32.24 -5.28 1.69
N GLU A 47 -32.92 -4.91 0.61
CA GLU A 47 -34.34 -4.53 0.67
C GLU A 47 -35.24 -5.71 1.06
N SER A 48 -34.86 -6.94 0.72
CA SER A 48 -35.56 -8.15 1.17
C SER A 48 -35.40 -8.37 2.69
N ALA A 49 -34.20 -8.12 3.22
CA ALA A 49 -33.88 -8.34 4.64
C ALA A 49 -34.31 -7.16 5.54
N CYS A 50 -34.16 -5.93 5.06
CA CYS A 50 -34.38 -4.68 5.78
C CYS A 50 -34.96 -3.60 4.86
N PRO A 51 -36.28 -3.66 4.57
CA PRO A 51 -36.94 -2.74 3.65
C PRO A 51 -36.70 -1.26 3.99
N ALA A 52 -36.41 -0.45 2.98
CA ALA A 52 -36.25 1.01 3.03
C ALA A 52 -35.29 1.52 4.14
N THR A 53 -34.27 0.73 4.48
CA THR A 53 -33.36 1.04 5.60
C THR A 53 -31.98 1.51 5.15
N VAL A 54 -31.33 0.78 4.23
CA VAL A 54 -29.94 1.05 3.83
C VAL A 54 -29.91 1.90 2.55
N SER A 55 -29.21 3.03 2.56
CA SER A 55 -29.06 3.89 1.37
C SER A 55 -28.08 3.27 0.36
N CYS A 56 -28.27 3.56 -0.93
CA CYS A 56 -27.33 3.17 -1.97
C CYS A 56 -25.94 3.80 -1.76
N ALA A 57 -25.89 5.00 -1.18
CA ALA A 57 -24.64 5.67 -0.81
C ALA A 57 -23.84 4.90 0.25
N ASP A 58 -24.51 4.32 1.26
CA ASP A 58 -23.85 3.47 2.24
C ASP A 58 -23.49 2.10 1.66
N ILE A 59 -24.28 1.56 0.73
CA ILE A 59 -23.91 0.32 0.00
C ILE A 59 -22.58 0.49 -0.73
N LEU A 60 -22.37 1.60 -1.45
CA LEU A 60 -21.09 1.84 -2.12
C LEU A 60 -19.92 1.94 -1.15
N ALA A 61 -20.13 2.55 0.03
CA ALA A 61 -19.09 2.68 1.04
C ALA A 61 -18.70 1.32 1.65
N VAL A 62 -19.67 0.47 1.95
CA VAL A 62 -19.44 -0.89 2.48
C VAL A 62 -18.84 -1.79 1.41
N ALA A 63 -19.40 -1.78 0.19
CA ALA A 63 -18.89 -2.59 -0.90
C ALA A 63 -17.42 -2.27 -1.23
N ALA A 64 -17.00 -1.00 -1.11
CA ALA A 64 -15.61 -0.62 -1.29
C ALA A 64 -14.68 -1.23 -0.22
N GLU A 65 -15.07 -1.19 1.06
CA GLU A 65 -14.27 -1.78 2.14
C GLU A 65 -14.19 -3.31 2.03
N GLU A 66 -15.32 -3.96 1.81
CA GLU A 66 -15.39 -5.41 1.64
C GLU A 66 -14.59 -5.86 0.41
N SER A 67 -14.61 -5.09 -0.69
CA SER A 67 -13.81 -5.42 -1.89
C SER A 67 -12.30 -5.36 -1.62
N VAL A 68 -11.84 -4.39 -0.84
CA VAL A 68 -10.44 -4.27 -0.44
C VAL A 68 -10.04 -5.40 0.50
N SER A 69 -10.85 -5.66 1.53
CA SER A 69 -10.63 -6.74 2.50
C SER A 69 -10.57 -8.12 1.83
N LEU A 70 -11.52 -8.42 0.93
CA LEU A 70 -11.54 -9.67 0.18
C LEU A 70 -10.38 -9.82 -0.81
N ALA A 71 -9.82 -8.70 -1.28
CA ALA A 71 -8.62 -8.67 -2.11
C ALA A 71 -7.31 -8.78 -1.28
N GLY A 72 -7.39 -8.95 0.04
CA GLY A 72 -6.24 -9.09 0.94
C GLY A 72 -5.74 -7.80 1.57
N GLY A 73 -6.43 -6.68 1.34
CA GLY A 73 -6.10 -5.39 1.92
C GLY A 73 -6.60 -5.22 3.38
N PRO A 74 -6.43 -4.02 3.95
CA PRO A 74 -6.86 -3.74 5.32
C PRO A 74 -8.39 -3.76 5.43
N SER A 75 -8.89 -4.06 6.62
CA SER A 75 -10.31 -3.87 6.98
C SER A 75 -10.46 -2.63 7.88
N TRP A 76 -11.58 -1.93 7.73
CA TRP A 76 -11.90 -0.77 8.56
C TRP A 76 -13.40 -0.66 8.84
N THR A 77 -13.74 0.01 9.95
CA THR A 77 -15.14 0.28 10.25
C THR A 77 -15.68 1.38 9.35
N VAL A 78 -16.59 1.01 8.44
CA VAL A 78 -17.31 1.96 7.60
C VAL A 78 -18.31 2.77 8.45
N LEU A 79 -18.25 4.09 8.35
CA LEU A 79 -19.27 4.97 8.93
C LEU A 79 -20.53 4.94 8.06
N PHE A 80 -21.71 4.91 8.68
CA PHE A 80 -23.02 4.87 8.01
C PHE A 80 -23.79 6.19 8.17
N GLY A 81 -24.94 6.29 7.49
CA GLY A 81 -25.89 7.39 7.62
C GLY A 81 -25.93 8.31 6.40
N ARG A 82 -25.27 7.94 5.29
CA ARG A 82 -25.41 8.67 4.02
C ARG A 82 -26.83 8.51 3.49
N ARG A 83 -27.26 9.48 2.68
CA ARG A 83 -28.57 9.44 2.01
C ARG A 83 -28.36 9.59 0.51
N ASP A 84 -29.27 8.99 -0.24
CA ASP A 84 -29.22 8.99 -1.69
C ASP A 84 -29.68 10.34 -2.25
N SER A 85 -28.94 10.82 -3.25
CA SER A 85 -29.28 12.00 -4.02
C SER A 85 -30.49 11.76 -4.92
N THR A 86 -31.26 12.82 -5.16
CA THR A 86 -32.38 12.80 -6.11
C THR A 86 -32.01 13.39 -7.48
N THR A 87 -30.75 13.78 -7.67
CA THR A 87 -30.25 14.41 -8.89
C THR A 87 -28.86 13.87 -9.23
N ALA A 88 -28.55 13.79 -10.52
CA ALA A 88 -27.19 13.51 -11.01
C ALA A 88 -26.60 14.76 -11.66
N ASN A 89 -25.28 14.87 -11.70
CA ASN A 89 -24.59 16.01 -12.31
C ASN A 89 -23.53 15.58 -13.31
N ARG A 90 -23.97 15.19 -14.52
CA ARG A 90 -23.08 14.79 -15.63
C ARG A 90 -21.97 15.80 -15.92
N THR A 91 -22.28 17.10 -15.92
CA THR A 91 -21.29 18.15 -16.19
C THR A 91 -20.20 18.18 -15.12
N ALA A 92 -20.56 18.12 -13.83
CA ALA A 92 -19.58 18.05 -12.76
C ALA A 92 -18.78 16.74 -12.80
N ALA A 93 -19.42 15.62 -13.15
CA ALA A 93 -18.74 14.35 -13.34
C ALA A 93 -17.73 14.37 -14.50
N GLY A 94 -17.96 15.22 -15.51
CA GLY A 94 -17.01 15.44 -16.60
C GLY A 94 -15.96 16.51 -16.27
N VAL A 95 -16.29 17.51 -15.45
CA VAL A 95 -15.46 18.71 -15.25
C VAL A 95 -15.34 19.03 -13.76
N PHE A 96 -14.11 19.04 -13.27
CA PHE A 96 -13.72 19.68 -12.02
C PHE A 96 -14.06 21.18 -12.05
N LEU A 97 -15.12 21.54 -11.33
CA LEU A 97 -15.50 22.92 -11.05
C LEU A 97 -15.18 23.20 -9.58
N PRO A 98 -14.14 24.01 -9.26
CA PRO A 98 -13.84 24.34 -7.88
C PRO A 98 -15.04 25.07 -7.26
N ARG A 99 -15.61 24.49 -6.19
CA ARG A 99 -16.75 25.07 -5.48
C ARG A 99 -16.28 26.28 -4.66
N ARG A 100 -16.33 27.48 -5.22
CA ARG A 100 -16.27 28.71 -4.40
C ARG A 100 -17.62 28.89 -3.70
N ARG A 101 -17.61 28.83 -2.36
CA ARG A 101 -18.79 29.03 -1.50
C ARG A 101 -19.23 30.50 -1.43
N ASP A 102 -18.40 31.40 -1.94
CA ASP A 102 -18.59 32.84 -1.99
C ASP A 102 -18.13 33.30 -3.38
N SER A 103 -19.07 33.80 -4.18
CA SER A 103 -18.90 34.99 -5.03
C SER A 103 -19.88 34.93 -6.20
N THR A 104 -20.81 35.89 -6.23
CA THR A 104 -21.81 36.12 -7.27
C THR A 104 -21.23 36.69 -8.58
N THR A 105 -19.93 36.51 -8.84
CA THR A 105 -19.27 37.08 -10.03
C THR A 105 -18.19 36.13 -10.55
N ALA A 106 -18.59 35.01 -11.16
CA ALA A 106 -17.65 34.12 -11.84
C ALA A 106 -17.63 34.40 -13.35
N ASN A 107 -16.54 35.03 -13.81
CA ASN A 107 -16.13 35.04 -15.20
C ASN A 107 -15.91 33.57 -15.64
N ARG A 108 -16.71 33.08 -16.59
CA ARG A 108 -16.74 31.69 -17.09
C ARG A 108 -15.54 31.33 -17.98
N THR A 109 -14.33 31.68 -17.56
CA THR A 109 -13.10 31.43 -18.34
C THR A 109 -12.07 30.57 -17.59
N ALA A 110 -12.45 29.90 -16.50
CA ALA A 110 -11.65 28.79 -16.00
C ALA A 110 -11.86 27.62 -16.98
N ALA A 111 -10.87 27.37 -17.83
CA ALA A 111 -10.80 26.19 -18.68
C ALA A 111 -11.17 24.96 -17.85
N GLY A 112 -12.21 24.22 -18.28
CA GLY A 112 -12.72 23.07 -17.57
C GLY A 112 -11.60 22.07 -17.34
N VAL A 113 -11.18 21.91 -16.09
CA VAL A 113 -10.26 20.84 -15.71
C VAL A 113 -11.14 19.60 -15.57
N PHE A 114 -10.92 18.51 -16.30
CA PHE A 114 -11.72 17.29 -16.17
C PHE A 114 -11.40 16.61 -14.82
N LEU A 115 -12.22 15.68 -14.29
CA LEU A 115 -11.70 14.71 -13.27
C LEU A 115 -10.33 14.19 -13.73
N PRO A 116 -9.37 13.91 -12.84
CA PRO A 116 -7.96 13.85 -13.22
C PRO A 116 -7.80 12.85 -14.36
N SER A 117 -7.60 13.38 -15.57
CA SER A 117 -7.36 12.56 -16.74
C SER A 117 -6.02 11.86 -16.49
N PRO A 118 -5.87 10.58 -16.83
CA PRO A 118 -4.65 9.83 -16.55
C PRO A 118 -3.39 10.44 -17.20
N THR A 119 -3.58 11.42 -18.11
CA THR A 119 -2.58 12.16 -18.89
C THR A 119 -2.29 13.59 -18.40
N VAL A 120 -2.83 14.02 -17.25
CA VAL A 120 -2.51 15.35 -16.68
C VAL A 120 -1.27 15.29 -15.80
N SER A 121 -0.65 16.45 -15.58
CA SER A 121 0.45 16.59 -14.64
C SER A 121 0.00 16.59 -13.17
N LEU A 122 0.88 16.16 -12.26
CA LEU A 122 0.68 15.94 -10.82
C LEU A 122 0.07 17.13 -10.06
N GLU A 123 0.39 18.35 -10.51
CA GLU A 123 -0.20 19.59 -9.98
C GLU A 123 -1.73 19.63 -10.09
N THR A 124 -2.29 18.93 -11.08
CA THR A 124 -3.74 18.87 -11.28
C THR A 124 -4.41 17.94 -10.26
N PRO A 125 -4.02 16.66 -10.10
CA PRO A 125 -4.51 15.80 -9.03
C PRO A 125 -4.35 16.43 -7.63
N LYS A 126 -3.17 16.99 -7.31
CA LYS A 126 -2.92 17.67 -6.02
C LYS A 126 -3.96 18.76 -5.72
N ARG A 127 -4.24 19.61 -6.70
CA ARG A 127 -5.23 20.68 -6.57
C ARG A 127 -6.64 20.13 -6.38
N MET A 128 -7.01 19.07 -7.10
CA MET A 128 -8.34 18.47 -7.00
C MET A 128 -8.59 17.88 -5.62
N PHE A 129 -7.64 17.09 -5.12
CA PHE A 129 -7.72 16.50 -3.79
C PHE A 129 -7.85 17.59 -2.72
N ASN A 130 -7.03 18.65 -2.81
CA ASN A 130 -7.09 19.76 -1.87
C ASN A 130 -8.47 20.44 -1.84
N THR A 131 -9.15 20.61 -2.98
CA THR A 131 -10.49 21.25 -2.97
C THR A 131 -11.60 20.44 -2.29
N VAL A 132 -11.41 19.12 -2.13
CA VAL A 132 -12.32 18.28 -1.35
C VAL A 132 -11.81 18.00 0.06
N GLY A 133 -10.76 18.71 0.47
CA GLY A 133 -10.18 18.63 1.81
C GLY A 133 -9.24 17.44 2.01
N LEU A 134 -8.69 16.89 0.92
CA LEU A 134 -7.70 15.80 0.94
C LEU A 134 -6.30 16.36 0.64
N ASN A 135 -5.30 15.95 1.40
CA ASN A 135 -3.92 16.43 1.29
C ASN A 135 -3.07 15.56 0.34
N THR A 136 -1.76 15.83 0.27
CA THR A 136 -0.85 15.07 -0.60
C THR A 136 -0.67 13.61 -0.17
N THR A 137 -0.67 13.33 1.13
CA THR A 137 -0.66 11.95 1.65
C THR A 137 -1.93 11.21 1.24
N ASP A 138 -3.09 11.86 1.30
CA ASP A 138 -4.36 11.28 0.85
C ASP A 138 -4.33 10.98 -0.66
N LEU A 139 -3.72 11.85 -1.48
CA LEU A 139 -3.50 11.59 -2.90
C LEU A 139 -2.70 10.31 -3.13
N VAL A 140 -1.50 10.21 -2.54
CA VAL A 140 -0.62 9.04 -2.74
C VAL A 140 -1.27 7.76 -2.18
N SER A 141 -1.96 7.85 -1.04
CA SER A 141 -2.64 6.71 -0.43
C SER A 141 -3.81 6.21 -1.29
N LEU A 142 -4.64 7.12 -1.81
CA LEU A 142 -5.79 6.75 -2.62
C LEU A 142 -5.42 6.32 -4.04
N SER A 143 -4.31 6.83 -4.59
CA SER A 143 -3.73 6.29 -5.83
C SER A 143 -3.28 4.83 -5.67
N GLY A 144 -2.96 4.40 -4.43
CA GLY A 144 -2.69 3.00 -4.10
C GLY A 144 -3.81 2.03 -4.47
N ALA A 145 -5.05 2.50 -4.66
CA ALA A 145 -6.14 1.69 -5.19
C ALA A 145 -5.88 1.13 -6.60
N HIS A 146 -4.86 1.60 -7.31
CA HIS A 146 -4.39 1.03 -8.57
C HIS A 146 -3.51 -0.24 -8.40
N THR A 147 -3.31 -0.73 -7.17
CA THR A 147 -2.70 -2.06 -6.89
C THR A 147 -3.49 -3.23 -7.49
N PHE A 148 -4.75 -3.01 -7.87
CA PHE A 148 -5.58 -4.00 -8.55
C PHE A 148 -6.48 -3.35 -9.61
N GLY A 149 -7.14 -4.18 -10.41
CA GLY A 149 -8.04 -3.70 -11.45
C GLY A 149 -7.33 -3.49 -12.79
N ARG A 150 -7.99 -2.76 -13.70
CA ARG A 150 -7.62 -2.70 -15.13
C ARG A 150 -7.77 -1.30 -15.71
N ALA A 151 -6.96 -0.98 -16.71
CA ALA A 151 -7.07 0.25 -17.50
C ALA A 151 -7.07 -0.05 -19.00
N GLN A 152 -7.79 0.77 -19.78
CA GLN A 152 -7.86 0.66 -21.24
C GLN A 152 -6.67 1.33 -21.91
N CYS A 153 -6.21 0.82 -23.05
CA CYS A 153 -5.12 1.42 -23.83
C CYS A 153 -5.30 2.92 -24.06
N SER A 154 -6.54 3.38 -24.34
CA SER A 154 -6.88 4.80 -24.51
C SER A 154 -6.49 5.72 -23.34
N THR A 155 -6.23 5.17 -22.15
CA THR A 155 -5.86 5.92 -20.95
C THR A 155 -4.36 6.17 -20.81
N PHE A 156 -3.52 5.42 -21.54
CA PHE A 156 -2.06 5.50 -21.43
C PHE A 156 -1.30 5.37 -22.76
N ASP A 157 -1.96 5.16 -23.90
CA ASP A 157 -1.34 5.03 -25.23
C ASP A 157 -0.48 6.25 -25.63
N GLY A 158 -0.85 7.45 -25.17
CA GLY A 158 -0.05 8.67 -25.32
C GLY A 158 1.37 8.54 -24.78
N ARG A 159 1.57 7.74 -23.71
CA ARG A 159 2.89 7.43 -23.14
C ARG A 159 3.70 6.48 -24.00
N LEU A 160 3.06 5.65 -24.83
CA LEU A 160 3.73 4.58 -25.56
C LEU A 160 4.39 5.05 -26.86
N TYR A 161 3.90 6.15 -27.45
CA TYR A 161 4.28 6.55 -28.80
C TYR A 161 4.57 8.05 -28.98
N ASN A 162 3.80 8.93 -28.33
CA ASN A 162 3.91 10.37 -28.57
C ASN A 162 3.61 11.18 -27.30
N PHE A 163 4.47 11.03 -26.32
CA PHE A 163 4.30 11.65 -25.01
C PHE A 163 4.45 13.16 -25.12
N SER A 164 3.41 13.89 -24.68
CA SER A 164 3.33 15.36 -24.74
C SER A 164 3.66 15.98 -26.12
N GLY A 165 3.39 15.26 -27.22
CA GLY A 165 3.65 15.75 -28.58
C GLY A 165 5.12 15.69 -29.01
N SER A 166 5.98 14.99 -28.26
CA SER A 166 7.42 14.87 -28.53
C SER A 166 7.79 13.97 -29.72
N GLY A 167 6.85 13.17 -30.21
CA GLY A 167 7.09 12.10 -31.18
C GLY A 167 7.81 10.88 -30.62
N ASN A 168 8.02 10.82 -29.30
CA ASN A 168 8.70 9.73 -28.61
C ASN A 168 7.85 9.20 -27.44
N PRO A 169 8.13 7.98 -26.94
CA PRO A 169 7.53 7.47 -25.70
C PRO A 169 7.89 8.33 -24.48
N ASP A 170 7.12 8.17 -23.39
CA ASP A 170 7.38 8.79 -22.11
C ASP A 170 8.74 8.33 -21.55
N PRO A 171 9.69 9.25 -21.27
CA PRO A 171 11.01 8.89 -20.76
C PRO A 171 11.00 8.32 -19.34
N THR A 172 9.88 8.42 -18.62
CA THR A 172 9.70 7.87 -17.26
C THR A 172 9.05 6.49 -17.24
N LEU A 173 8.83 5.88 -18.41
CA LEU A 173 8.33 4.52 -18.54
C LEU A 173 9.49 3.56 -18.82
N ASN A 174 9.61 2.51 -18.00
CA ASN A 174 10.60 1.45 -18.17
C ASN A 174 10.55 0.89 -19.60
N THR A 175 11.71 0.79 -20.27
CA THR A 175 11.75 0.42 -21.69
C THR A 175 11.33 -1.02 -21.97
N THR A 176 11.56 -1.95 -21.03
CA THR A 176 11.11 -3.35 -21.15
C THR A 176 9.59 -3.43 -20.96
N TYR A 177 9.06 -2.65 -20.01
CA TYR A 177 7.63 -2.57 -19.80
C TYR A 177 6.92 -1.86 -20.97
N LEU A 178 7.52 -0.82 -21.53
CA LEU A 178 7.07 -0.16 -22.75
C LEU A 178 6.90 -1.15 -23.90
N GLU A 179 7.90 -2.01 -24.17
CA GLU A 179 7.79 -3.03 -25.23
C GLU A 179 6.62 -3.99 -24.99
N THR A 180 6.39 -4.37 -23.73
CA THR A 180 5.25 -5.19 -23.32
C THR A 180 3.92 -4.47 -23.60
N LEU A 181 3.80 -3.21 -23.18
CA LEU A 181 2.62 -2.39 -23.38
C LEU A 181 2.35 -2.08 -24.85
N GLN A 182 3.38 -1.90 -25.68
CA GLN A 182 3.23 -1.73 -27.13
C GLN A 182 2.76 -3.02 -27.81
N GLY A 183 3.10 -4.19 -27.27
CA GLY A 183 2.55 -5.47 -27.72
C GLY A 183 1.06 -5.63 -27.40
N ILE A 184 0.62 -5.11 -26.25
CA ILE A 184 -0.80 -5.13 -25.82
C ILE A 184 -1.61 -4.05 -26.55
N CYS A 185 -1.04 -2.85 -26.68
CA CYS A 185 -1.66 -1.66 -27.23
C CYS A 185 -0.89 -1.15 -28.46
N PRO A 186 -0.93 -1.86 -29.60
CA PRO A 186 -0.18 -1.47 -30.80
C PRO A 186 -0.66 -0.11 -31.35
N GLN A 187 0.24 0.63 -32.02
CA GLN A 187 -0.09 1.93 -32.59
C GLN A 187 -1.22 1.83 -33.63
N GLY A 188 -2.34 2.52 -33.39
CA GLY A 188 -3.54 2.41 -34.22
C GLY A 188 -4.35 1.13 -34.00
N GLY A 189 -4.06 0.39 -32.93
CA GLY A 189 -4.83 -0.77 -32.48
C GLY A 189 -6.14 -0.40 -31.80
N ASP A 190 -6.77 -1.42 -31.19
CA ASP A 190 -8.02 -1.25 -30.45
C ASP A 190 -7.77 -0.57 -29.09
N ALA A 191 -8.21 0.67 -28.96
CA ALA A 191 -8.02 1.49 -27.77
C ALA A 191 -8.84 1.03 -26.54
N THR A 192 -9.76 0.07 -26.73
CA THR A 192 -10.60 -0.51 -25.66
C THR A 192 -9.98 -1.74 -25.00
N VAL A 193 -8.88 -2.27 -25.56
CA VAL A 193 -8.10 -3.36 -24.93
C VAL A 193 -7.65 -2.93 -23.55
N VAL A 194 -7.76 -3.83 -22.58
CA VAL A 194 -7.40 -3.59 -21.18
C VAL A 194 -6.13 -4.32 -20.77
N THR A 195 -5.38 -3.72 -19.86
CA THR A 195 -4.27 -4.36 -19.13
C THR A 195 -4.41 -4.10 -17.63
N ASN A 196 -3.60 -4.77 -16.82
CA ASN A 196 -3.60 -4.64 -15.37
C ASN A 196 -2.98 -3.30 -14.94
N LEU A 197 -3.58 -2.64 -13.96
CA LEU A 197 -2.99 -1.44 -13.34
C LEU A 197 -1.70 -1.80 -12.57
N ASP A 198 -1.71 -2.94 -11.89
CA ASP A 198 -0.53 -3.57 -11.28
C ASP A 198 -0.10 -4.79 -12.10
N LEU A 199 1.15 -4.80 -12.56
CA LEU A 199 1.71 -5.90 -13.36
C LEU A 199 2.17 -7.10 -12.52
N ILE A 200 2.38 -6.94 -11.22
CA ILE A 200 2.92 -7.96 -10.32
C ILE A 200 1.79 -8.78 -9.68
N THR A 201 0.80 -8.09 -9.11
CA THR A 201 -0.31 -8.70 -8.37
C THR A 201 -1.69 -8.14 -8.80
N PRO A 202 -2.15 -8.42 -10.04
CA PRO A 202 -3.27 -7.71 -10.68
C PRO A 202 -4.63 -7.67 -9.95
N ASP A 203 -4.84 -8.59 -9.01
CA ASP A 203 -6.11 -8.82 -8.31
C ASP A 203 -5.94 -8.87 -6.77
N VAL A 204 -4.77 -8.51 -6.25
CA VAL A 204 -4.49 -8.45 -4.80
C VAL A 204 -4.35 -6.99 -4.39
N PHE A 205 -4.87 -6.63 -3.22
CA PHE A 205 -4.69 -5.29 -2.67
C PHE A 205 -3.43 -5.23 -1.80
N ASP A 206 -2.37 -4.61 -2.30
CA ASP A 206 -1.08 -4.54 -1.64
C ASP A 206 -0.24 -3.29 -1.98
N ASN A 207 1.04 -3.29 -1.60
CA ASN A 207 1.94 -2.18 -1.84
C ASN A 207 2.82 -2.33 -3.09
N TYR A 208 2.67 -3.39 -3.91
CA TYR A 208 3.45 -3.54 -5.14
C TYR A 208 3.20 -2.41 -6.13
N TYR A 209 2.01 -1.80 -6.10
CA TYR A 209 1.74 -0.54 -6.79
C TYR A 209 2.87 0.48 -6.59
N TYR A 210 3.29 0.71 -5.35
CA TYR A 210 4.34 1.68 -5.01
C TYR A 210 5.73 1.20 -5.44
N SER A 211 6.03 -0.09 -5.28
CA SER A 211 7.28 -0.69 -5.77
C SER A 211 7.43 -0.57 -7.28
N ASN A 212 6.34 -0.73 -8.04
CA ASN A 212 6.33 -0.56 -9.49
C ASN A 212 6.73 0.87 -9.89
N LEU A 213 6.27 1.89 -9.15
CA LEU A 213 6.64 3.29 -9.44
C LEU A 213 8.14 3.52 -9.30
N GLN A 214 8.79 2.86 -8.34
CA GLN A 214 10.24 2.98 -8.09
C GLN A 214 11.08 2.46 -9.27
N VAL A 215 10.57 1.47 -10.01
CA VAL A 215 11.23 0.86 -11.17
C VAL A 215 10.67 1.34 -12.51
N GLN A 216 9.93 2.46 -12.51
CA GLN A 216 9.35 3.10 -13.70
C GLN A 216 8.26 2.26 -14.40
N GLU A 217 7.55 1.44 -13.63
CA GLU A 217 6.51 0.52 -14.10
C GLU A 217 5.08 0.95 -13.70
N GLY A 218 4.89 2.21 -13.29
CA GLY A 218 3.54 2.77 -13.16
C GLY A 218 2.85 2.88 -14.52
N LEU A 219 1.61 2.39 -14.63
CA LEU A 219 0.89 2.31 -15.91
C LEU A 219 0.43 3.69 -16.42
N LEU A 220 -0.29 4.44 -15.58
CA LEU A 220 -0.81 5.76 -15.97
C LEU A 220 0.27 6.82 -15.76
N GLN A 221 0.20 7.92 -16.51
CA GLN A 221 1.15 9.04 -16.32
C GLN A 221 0.98 9.60 -14.90
N THR A 222 -0.26 9.79 -14.46
CA THR A 222 -0.57 10.22 -13.08
C THR A 222 -0.03 9.30 -11.98
N ASP A 223 0.15 8.00 -12.25
CA ASP A 223 0.82 7.09 -11.29
C ASP A 223 2.32 7.37 -11.24
N GLN A 224 2.96 7.34 -12.42
CA GLN A 224 4.41 7.45 -12.50
C GLN A 224 4.92 8.84 -12.04
N GLU A 225 4.11 9.88 -12.23
CA GLU A 225 4.44 11.22 -11.75
C GLU A 225 4.52 11.33 -10.22
N LEU A 226 3.88 10.44 -9.45
CA LEU A 226 4.03 10.41 -7.98
C LEU A 226 5.48 10.15 -7.55
N PHE A 227 6.25 9.43 -8.37
CA PHE A 227 7.63 9.07 -8.08
C PHE A 227 8.66 9.78 -8.98
N SER A 228 8.31 10.08 -10.23
CA SER A 228 9.24 10.66 -11.21
C SER A 228 9.23 12.19 -11.25
N THR A 229 8.34 12.86 -10.52
CA THR A 229 8.38 14.33 -10.39
C THR A 229 9.52 14.75 -9.47
N THR A 230 10.54 15.39 -10.05
CA THR A 230 11.77 15.74 -9.34
C THR A 230 11.51 16.69 -8.16
N ARG A 231 12.00 16.31 -6.96
CA ARG A 231 11.88 17.07 -5.70
C ARG A 231 10.45 17.27 -5.21
N ASP A 232 9.52 16.42 -5.63
CA ASP A 232 8.18 16.42 -5.10
C ASP A 232 8.10 15.63 -3.78
N GLU A 233 7.30 16.12 -2.83
CA GLU A 233 7.05 15.45 -1.54
C GLU A 233 6.38 14.07 -1.71
N THR A 234 5.71 13.81 -2.84
CA THR A 234 5.09 12.51 -3.12
C THR A 234 6.10 11.38 -3.19
N VAL A 235 7.35 11.67 -3.58
CA VAL A 235 8.43 10.67 -3.72
C VAL A 235 8.72 10.00 -2.37
N ASP A 236 8.82 10.78 -1.30
CA ASP A 236 9.08 10.26 0.05
C ASP A 236 7.90 9.43 0.56
N ILE A 237 6.67 9.84 0.24
CA ILE A 237 5.45 9.10 0.61
C ILE A 237 5.38 7.77 -0.14
N VAL A 238 5.69 7.75 -1.44
CA VAL A 238 5.78 6.51 -2.24
C VAL A 238 6.83 5.57 -1.68
N ASN A 239 8.01 6.08 -1.33
CA ASN A 239 9.06 5.27 -0.69
C ASN A 239 8.55 4.65 0.63
N ASN A 240 7.89 5.44 1.47
CA ASN A 240 7.32 4.95 2.73
C ASN A 240 6.17 3.96 2.56
N PHE A 241 5.44 3.98 1.45
CA PHE A 241 4.38 3.00 1.21
C PHE A 241 4.89 1.74 0.50
N SER A 242 5.98 1.86 -0.27
CA SER A 242 6.65 0.72 -0.92
C SER A 242 7.39 -0.21 0.04
N SER A 243 7.71 0.25 1.25
CA SER A 243 8.37 -0.55 2.28
C SER A 243 7.38 -1.52 2.94
N ASN A 244 7.86 -2.74 3.21
CA ASN A 244 7.14 -3.69 4.06
C ASN A 244 7.34 -3.33 5.54
N GLN A 245 6.44 -3.81 6.40
CA GLN A 245 6.72 -3.81 7.84
C GLN A 245 7.94 -4.70 8.07
N THR A 246 8.96 -4.16 8.72
CA THR A 246 10.23 -4.88 8.90
C THR A 246 10.33 -5.42 10.32
N VAL A 247 10.82 -6.65 10.43
CA VAL A 247 11.16 -7.26 11.70
C VAL A 247 12.63 -7.60 11.68
N ASN A 248 13.44 -6.74 12.31
CA ASN A 248 14.85 -7.01 12.53
C ASN A 248 15.04 -7.85 13.79
N PHE A 249 15.89 -8.88 13.72
CA PHE A 249 16.22 -9.72 14.86
C PHE A 249 17.72 -9.98 14.97
N ASP A 250 18.19 -10.19 16.20
CA ASP A 250 19.61 -10.45 16.48
C ASP A 250 19.79 -11.32 17.74
N GLY A 251 20.85 -12.13 17.73
CA GLY A 251 21.31 -12.93 18.85
C GLY A 251 22.62 -12.40 19.47
N ALA A 252 22.69 -12.38 20.81
CA ALA A 252 23.91 -12.00 21.53
C ALA A 252 24.32 -13.08 22.53
N ILE A 253 25.62 -13.42 22.58
CA ILE A 253 26.17 -14.32 23.62
C ILE A 253 26.76 -13.52 24.77
N PHE A 254 26.48 -13.96 26.00
CA PHE A 254 27.09 -13.41 27.21
C PHE A 254 28.21 -14.34 27.68
N LYS A 255 29.46 -14.05 27.31
CA LYS A 255 30.60 -14.96 27.58
C LYS A 255 30.80 -15.28 29.07
N ASP A 256 30.45 -14.35 29.95
CA ASP A 256 30.66 -14.47 31.40
C ASP A 256 29.47 -15.07 32.15
N SER A 257 28.35 -15.30 31.46
CA SER A 257 27.16 -15.91 32.04
C SER A 257 26.58 -16.87 31.01
N ASN A 258 26.60 -18.17 31.26
CA ASN A 258 26.13 -19.24 30.37
C ASN A 258 24.68 -19.03 29.86
N ALA A 259 24.52 -18.09 28.94
CA ALA A 259 23.29 -17.44 28.55
C ALA A 259 23.53 -16.60 27.28
N GLY A 260 22.43 -16.32 26.58
CA GLY A 260 22.39 -15.38 25.46
C GLY A 260 21.21 -14.42 25.58
N GLY A 261 21.12 -13.51 24.63
CA GLY A 261 20.06 -12.53 24.50
C GLY A 261 19.48 -12.55 23.10
N ILE A 262 18.18 -12.33 23.01
CA ILE A 262 17.43 -12.13 21.78
C ILE A 262 16.94 -10.69 21.78
N GLY A 263 17.17 -9.98 20.66
CA GLY A 263 16.62 -8.66 20.40
C GLY A 263 15.75 -8.69 19.16
N VAL A 264 14.58 -8.06 19.21
CA VAL A 264 13.68 -7.90 18.06
C VAL A 264 13.14 -6.48 18.04
N VAL A 265 13.13 -5.83 16.87
CA VAL A 265 12.41 -4.58 16.63
C VAL A 265 11.50 -4.76 15.42
N ILE A 266 10.23 -4.42 15.59
CA ILE A 266 9.21 -4.38 14.56
C ILE A 266 9.00 -2.92 14.19
N ARG A 267 9.04 -2.60 12.91
CA ARG A 267 8.78 -1.26 12.40
C ARG A 267 7.65 -1.27 11.38
N ASP A 268 6.93 -0.16 11.34
CA ASP A 268 5.99 0.11 10.28
C ASP A 268 6.73 0.54 8.99
N ASN A 269 5.94 0.76 7.95
CA ASN A 269 6.44 1.13 6.63
C ASN A 269 7.13 2.53 6.65
N ALA A 270 6.81 3.38 7.64
CA ALA A 270 7.48 4.66 7.86
C ALA A 270 8.78 4.55 8.68
N GLY A 271 9.19 3.32 9.02
CA GLY A 271 10.37 3.05 9.86
C GLY A 271 10.15 3.39 11.34
N MET A 272 8.91 3.67 11.76
CA MET A 272 8.56 3.93 13.15
C MET A 272 8.40 2.61 13.89
N VAL A 273 8.78 2.60 15.17
CA VAL A 273 8.74 1.38 15.98
C VAL A 273 7.29 1.03 16.33
N ILE A 274 6.86 -0.19 15.98
CA ILE A 274 5.59 -0.77 16.41
C ILE A 274 5.78 -1.49 17.75
N ALA A 275 6.82 -2.30 17.86
CA ALA A 275 7.11 -3.05 19.08
C ALA A 275 8.57 -3.48 19.16
N THR A 276 9.11 -3.57 20.37
CA THR A 276 10.46 -4.13 20.62
C THR A 276 10.45 -5.20 21.70
N LEU A 277 11.40 -6.13 21.59
CA LEU A 277 11.57 -7.24 22.53
C LEU A 277 13.04 -7.43 22.91
N SER A 278 13.29 -7.57 24.21
CA SER A 278 14.55 -8.07 24.76
C SER A 278 14.27 -9.30 25.63
N GLN A 279 14.88 -10.45 25.28
CA GLN A 279 14.66 -11.71 25.99
C GLN A 279 15.97 -12.43 26.31
N LYS A 280 16.17 -12.78 27.57
CA LYS A 280 17.32 -13.58 28.02
C LYS A 280 17.05 -15.07 27.79
N VAL A 281 17.99 -15.76 27.17
CA VAL A 281 18.00 -17.22 26.99
C VAL A 281 19.04 -17.83 27.90
N ARG A 282 18.67 -18.85 28.68
CA ARG A 282 19.59 -19.53 29.60
C ARG A 282 20.22 -20.75 28.94
N GLY A 283 21.44 -21.10 29.35
CA GLY A 283 22.18 -22.27 28.87
C GLY A 283 23.28 -21.91 27.87
N PRO A 284 24.16 -22.88 27.54
CA PRO A 284 25.23 -22.66 26.59
C PRO A 284 24.64 -22.43 25.20
N GLN A 285 25.01 -21.31 24.59
CA GLN A 285 24.58 -20.94 23.24
C GLN A 285 25.81 -20.83 22.35
N THR A 286 25.73 -21.38 21.14
CA THR A 286 26.63 -21.00 20.05
C THR A 286 26.08 -19.75 19.36
N VAL A 287 26.89 -19.11 18.51
CA VAL A 287 26.44 -17.90 17.80
C VAL A 287 25.27 -18.26 16.91
N GLU A 288 25.42 -19.33 16.14
CA GLU A 288 24.41 -19.81 15.20
C GLU A 288 23.12 -20.24 15.91
N MET A 289 23.23 -20.83 17.11
CA MET A 289 22.08 -21.23 17.91
C MET A 289 21.28 -20.00 18.41
N ILE A 290 21.96 -18.96 18.90
CA ILE A 290 21.25 -17.78 19.41
C ILE A 290 20.60 -16.97 18.28
N GLU A 291 21.23 -16.92 17.10
CA GLU A 291 20.64 -16.31 15.90
C GLU A 291 19.40 -17.07 15.42
N ALA A 292 19.46 -18.42 15.37
CA ALA A 292 18.30 -19.23 15.02
C ALA A 292 17.14 -19.06 16.02
N LEU A 293 17.44 -18.98 17.32
CA LEU A 293 16.45 -18.69 18.35
C LEU A 293 15.86 -17.28 18.22
N ALA A 294 16.69 -16.29 17.86
CA ALA A 294 16.25 -14.93 17.62
C ALA A 294 15.28 -14.87 16.43
N ALA A 295 15.62 -15.52 15.31
CA ALA A 295 14.76 -15.59 14.13
C ALA A 295 13.39 -16.22 14.45
N ARG A 296 13.40 -17.39 15.11
CA ARG A 296 12.17 -18.07 15.54
C ARG A 296 11.32 -17.19 16.45
N ARG A 297 11.95 -16.52 17.43
CA ARG A 297 11.23 -15.65 18.37
C ARG A 297 10.64 -14.44 17.67
N ALA A 298 11.36 -13.86 16.72
CA ALA A 298 10.90 -12.72 15.92
C ALA A 298 9.65 -13.07 15.10
N ILE A 299 9.65 -14.24 14.46
CA ILE A 299 8.49 -14.76 13.73
C ILE A 299 7.29 -14.93 14.67
N ILE A 300 7.47 -15.52 15.85
CA ILE A 300 6.38 -15.64 16.83
C ILE A 300 5.91 -14.25 17.31
N PHE A 301 6.85 -13.35 17.58
CA PHE A 301 6.55 -12.02 18.12
C PHE A 301 5.76 -11.16 17.14
N ALA A 302 6.06 -11.23 15.83
CA ALA A 302 5.28 -10.56 14.80
C ALA A 302 3.81 -10.99 14.82
N LYS A 303 3.52 -12.30 15.00
CA LYS A 303 2.14 -12.77 15.19
C LYS A 303 1.50 -12.28 16.48
N GLU A 304 2.24 -12.27 17.59
CA GLU A 304 1.72 -11.76 18.87
C GLU A 304 1.32 -10.28 18.79
N VAL A 305 2.00 -9.50 17.95
CA VAL A 305 1.72 -8.06 17.71
C VAL A 305 0.64 -7.84 16.64
N GLY A 306 0.26 -8.87 15.89
CA GLY A 306 -0.77 -8.78 14.84
C GLY A 306 -0.24 -8.28 13.49
N ILE A 307 1.04 -8.55 13.21
CA ILE A 307 1.70 -8.21 11.95
C ILE A 307 1.67 -9.41 11.02
N ASP A 308 1.08 -9.26 9.84
CA ASP A 308 0.79 -10.36 8.92
C ASP A 308 1.50 -10.27 7.56
N ASP A 309 1.88 -9.07 7.12
CA ASP A 309 2.69 -8.81 5.92
C ASP A 309 4.03 -8.21 6.35
N VAL A 310 5.13 -8.96 6.18
CA VAL A 310 6.36 -8.68 6.93
C VAL A 310 7.60 -9.20 6.25
N GLU A 311 8.64 -8.37 6.29
CA GLU A 311 10.00 -8.76 5.95
C GLU A 311 10.80 -9.04 7.23
N PHE A 312 11.23 -10.29 7.40
CA PHE A 312 12.10 -10.71 8.49
C PHE A 312 13.57 -10.54 8.09
N GLU A 313 14.28 -9.67 8.80
CA GLU A 313 15.68 -9.34 8.53
C GLU A 313 16.61 -9.77 9.66
N GLY A 314 17.73 -10.42 9.30
CA GLY A 314 18.79 -10.80 10.24
C GLY A 314 20.18 -10.65 9.63
N ASP A 315 21.21 -10.53 10.47
CA ASP A 315 22.60 -10.36 10.03
C ASP A 315 23.36 -11.68 9.80
N ALA A 316 22.77 -12.81 10.23
CA ALA A 316 23.31 -14.14 10.10
C ALA A 316 22.90 -14.79 8.76
N VAL A 317 23.72 -14.59 7.72
CA VAL A 317 23.49 -15.14 6.36
C VAL A 317 23.08 -16.60 6.38
N ASN A 318 23.75 -17.44 7.17
CA ASN A 318 23.46 -18.88 7.24
C ASN A 318 22.05 -19.16 7.78
N VAL A 319 21.60 -18.42 8.79
CA VAL A 319 20.26 -18.57 9.37
C VAL A 319 19.18 -18.13 8.37
N ILE A 320 19.40 -17.00 7.69
CA ILE A 320 18.48 -16.51 6.64
C ILE A 320 18.41 -17.51 5.49
N CYS A 321 19.55 -18.00 4.99
CA CYS A 321 19.57 -19.00 3.93
C CYS A 321 18.88 -20.30 4.34
N ASP A 322 19.11 -20.78 5.56
CA ASP A 322 18.49 -22.00 6.08
C ASP A 322 16.97 -21.83 6.24
N LEU A 323 16.48 -20.68 6.72
CA LEU A 323 15.03 -20.38 6.79
C LEU A 323 14.37 -20.42 5.42
N SER A 324 15.03 -19.84 4.41
CA SER A 324 14.53 -19.78 3.03
C SER A 324 14.65 -21.09 2.25
N CYS A 325 15.39 -22.08 2.75
CA CYS A 325 15.58 -23.36 2.07
C CYS A 325 14.35 -24.27 2.22
N GLN A 326 14.08 -25.16 1.25
CA GLN A 326 13.02 -26.18 1.36
C GLN A 326 13.54 -27.59 1.69
N VAL A 327 14.84 -27.71 1.96
CA VAL A 327 15.51 -29.00 2.21
C VAL A 327 15.66 -29.22 3.73
N PRO A 328 15.67 -30.48 4.22
CA PRO A 328 16.00 -30.79 5.60
C PRO A 328 17.37 -30.25 6.02
N ILE A 329 17.46 -29.67 7.21
CA ILE A 329 18.67 -29.04 7.72
C ILE A 329 19.35 -29.95 8.73
N HIS A 330 20.62 -30.28 8.49
CA HIS A 330 21.43 -31.13 9.38
C HIS A 330 22.36 -30.36 10.33
N THR A 331 22.13 -29.05 10.49
CA THR A 331 22.89 -28.21 11.44
C THR A 331 22.40 -28.41 12.88
N PRO A 332 23.23 -28.08 13.90
CA PRO A 332 22.84 -28.21 15.30
C PRO A 332 21.58 -27.42 15.69
N TYR A 333 21.25 -26.37 14.94
CA TYR A 333 20.06 -25.52 15.14
C TYR A 333 18.93 -25.84 14.15
N GLY A 334 19.06 -26.89 13.33
CA GLY A 334 18.11 -27.22 12.25
C GLY A 334 16.66 -27.37 12.72
N LEU A 335 16.43 -28.02 13.87
CA LEU A 335 15.07 -28.16 14.44
C LEU A 335 14.40 -26.82 14.78
N ILE A 336 15.19 -25.82 15.15
CA ILE A 336 14.67 -24.47 15.46
C ILE A 336 14.23 -23.78 14.17
N ILE A 337 15.00 -23.96 13.09
CA ILE A 337 14.68 -23.42 11.78
C ILE A 337 13.45 -24.12 11.19
N GLU A 338 13.34 -25.43 11.34
CA GLU A 338 12.16 -26.18 10.91
C GLU A 338 10.89 -25.70 11.64
N ASP A 339 10.98 -25.45 12.95
CA ASP A 339 9.86 -24.90 13.72
C ASP A 339 9.51 -23.47 13.29
N ALA A 340 10.52 -22.61 13.10
CA ALA A 340 10.32 -21.26 12.58
C ALA A 340 9.66 -21.27 11.19
N ARG A 341 10.13 -22.14 10.30
CA ARG A 341 9.59 -22.31 8.93
C ARG A 341 8.15 -22.80 8.94
N ALA A 342 7.76 -23.64 9.91
CA ALA A 342 6.38 -24.09 10.04
C ALA A 342 5.39 -22.96 10.39
N ILE A 343 5.88 -21.85 10.95
CA ILE A 343 5.06 -20.69 11.34
C ILE A 343 4.94 -19.68 10.20
N LEU A 344 5.95 -19.57 9.32
CA LEU A 344 5.97 -18.62 8.20
C LEU A 344 4.69 -18.69 7.32
N PRO A 345 4.15 -19.87 6.93
CA PRO A 345 2.91 -19.94 6.14
C PRO A 345 1.67 -19.33 6.79
N ASN A 346 1.69 -19.00 8.10
CA ASN A 346 0.58 -18.31 8.76
C ASN A 346 0.57 -16.80 8.48
N PHE A 347 1.65 -16.24 7.92
CA PHE A 347 1.72 -14.86 7.45
C PHE A 347 1.13 -14.76 6.05
N GLN A 348 0.56 -13.60 5.70
CA GLN A 348 0.02 -13.37 4.37
C GLN A 348 1.15 -13.43 3.34
N ARG A 349 2.26 -12.73 3.61
CA ARG A 349 3.45 -12.68 2.75
C ARG A 349 4.74 -12.51 3.57
N PRO A 350 5.26 -13.59 4.18
CA PRO A 350 6.56 -13.51 4.83
C PRO A 350 7.67 -13.43 3.77
N SER A 351 8.54 -12.43 3.87
CA SER A 351 9.84 -12.46 3.19
C SER A 351 10.98 -12.57 4.20
N LEU A 352 12.11 -13.10 3.73
CA LEU A 352 13.32 -13.31 4.53
C LEU A 352 14.47 -12.63 3.81
N SER A 353 15.17 -11.74 4.50
CA SER A 353 16.24 -10.95 3.93
C SER A 353 17.44 -10.87 4.85
N HIS A 354 18.62 -10.86 4.26
CA HIS A 354 19.86 -10.68 5.00
C HIS A 354 20.23 -9.20 4.99
N THR A 355 20.42 -8.64 6.18
CA THR A 355 20.90 -7.27 6.35
C THR A 355 22.35 -7.24 6.84
N ARG A 356 23.08 -6.17 6.54
CA ARG A 356 24.44 -6.01 7.09
C ARG A 356 24.32 -5.69 8.58
N ARG A 357 25.37 -5.98 9.37
CA ARG A 357 25.44 -5.59 10.79
C ARG A 357 25.11 -4.13 11.08
N SER A 358 25.49 -3.22 10.17
CA SER A 358 25.17 -1.80 10.28
C SER A 358 23.68 -1.48 10.14
N GLY A 359 22.89 -2.35 9.50
CA GLY A 359 21.43 -2.26 9.40
C GLY A 359 20.69 -3.06 10.48
N ASN A 360 21.39 -3.78 11.37
CA ASN A 360 20.79 -4.56 12.46
C ASN A 360 21.10 -3.98 13.85
N THR A 361 21.46 -2.70 13.94
CA THR A 361 22.06 -2.11 15.15
C THR A 361 21.11 -2.07 16.35
N VAL A 362 19.83 -1.76 16.10
CA VAL A 362 18.79 -1.68 17.14
C VAL A 362 18.48 -3.08 17.70
N ALA A 363 18.28 -4.08 16.83
CA ALA A 363 18.08 -5.46 17.25
C ALA A 363 19.27 -5.99 18.04
N HIS A 364 20.50 -5.69 17.58
CA HIS A 364 21.73 -6.05 18.31
C HIS A 364 21.80 -5.41 19.71
N ALA A 365 21.47 -4.12 19.82
CA ALA A 365 21.47 -3.43 21.10
C ALA A 365 20.42 -4.01 22.06
N LEU A 366 19.23 -4.36 21.56
CA LEU A 366 18.18 -5.06 22.31
C LEU A 366 18.62 -6.46 22.76
N ALA A 367 19.33 -7.21 21.92
CA ALA A 367 19.87 -8.52 22.25
C ALA A 367 20.90 -8.43 23.38
N ARG A 368 21.79 -7.43 23.33
CA ARG A 368 22.76 -7.17 24.40
C ARG A 368 22.11 -6.73 25.71
N ARG A 369 21.09 -5.89 25.62
CA ARG A 369 20.30 -5.42 26.77
C ARG A 369 19.66 -6.57 27.55
N ALA A 370 19.32 -7.67 26.88
CA ALA A 370 18.72 -8.84 27.50
C ALA A 370 19.56 -9.44 28.66
N PHE A 371 20.86 -9.11 28.77
CA PHE A 371 21.70 -9.53 29.89
C PHE A 371 21.08 -9.19 31.25
N ASN A 372 20.45 -8.01 31.36
CA ASN A 372 19.84 -7.49 32.58
C ASN A 372 18.37 -7.92 32.75
N CYS A 373 17.81 -8.70 31.83
CA CYS A 373 16.41 -9.09 31.83
C CYS A 373 16.20 -10.40 32.60
N ASN A 374 15.29 -10.40 33.56
CA ASN A 374 14.88 -11.62 34.30
C ASN A 374 13.68 -12.33 33.65
N SER A 375 12.91 -11.61 32.85
CA SER A 375 11.79 -12.06 32.02
C SER A 375 11.89 -11.39 30.64
N PRO A 376 11.18 -11.88 29.60
CA PRO A 376 11.02 -11.12 28.36
C PRO A 376 10.45 -9.74 28.68
N LEU A 377 11.05 -8.70 28.10
CA LEU A 377 10.55 -7.33 28.18
C LEU A 377 10.11 -6.89 26.80
N ILE A 378 8.92 -6.31 26.73
CA ILE A 378 8.26 -5.86 25.50
C ILE A 378 7.89 -4.40 25.69
N TRP A 379 8.17 -3.59 24.67
CA TRP A 379 7.73 -2.20 24.58
C TRP A 379 6.90 -2.04 23.31
N MET A 380 5.76 -1.36 23.43
CA MET A 380 4.88 -1.06 22.31
C MET A 380 5.08 0.39 21.92
N GLU A 381 5.18 0.66 20.61
CA GLU A 381 5.35 1.99 20.02
C GLU A 381 6.63 2.74 20.46
N GLU A 382 7.52 2.07 21.20
CA GLU A 382 8.74 2.67 21.73
C GLU A 382 9.89 1.66 21.88
N VAL A 383 11.09 2.19 22.09
CA VAL A 383 12.28 1.44 22.51
C VAL A 383 12.60 1.73 23.97
N PRO A 384 13.32 0.84 24.67
CA PRO A 384 13.85 1.13 25.98
C PRO A 384 14.64 2.46 26.00
N PRO A 385 14.57 3.27 27.08
CA PRO A 385 15.24 4.57 27.14
C PRO A 385 16.76 4.52 26.88
N ASP A 386 17.41 3.41 27.23
CA ASP A 386 18.83 3.18 26.98
C ASP A 386 19.17 2.88 25.50
N ILE A 387 18.16 2.57 24.68
CA ILE A 387 18.28 2.22 23.25
C ILE A 387 17.82 3.37 22.33
N THR A 388 17.10 4.37 22.84
CA THR A 388 16.59 5.51 22.05
C THR A 388 17.66 6.18 21.19
N HIS A 389 18.88 6.34 21.70
CA HIS A 389 19.98 6.94 20.94
C HIS A 389 20.44 6.07 19.75
N VAL A 390 20.37 4.74 19.86
CA VAL A 390 20.70 3.81 18.78
C VAL A 390 19.63 3.91 17.69
N LEU A 391 18.35 3.93 18.07
CA LEU A 391 17.23 4.10 17.15
C LEU A 391 17.32 5.41 16.36
N LEU A 392 17.63 6.52 17.04
CA LEU A 392 17.78 7.82 16.37
C LEU A 392 18.93 7.81 15.36
N ASN A 393 20.09 7.25 15.72
CA ASN A 393 21.23 7.15 14.80
C ASN A 393 20.93 6.26 13.59
N ASP A 394 20.16 5.19 13.79
CA ASP A 394 19.72 4.29 12.74
C ASP A 394 18.73 4.99 11.79
N PHE A 395 17.79 5.78 12.34
CA PHE A 395 16.85 6.58 11.56
C PHE A 395 17.53 7.68 10.72
N PHE A 396 18.60 8.29 11.23
CA PHE A 396 19.42 9.27 10.48
C PHE A 396 20.41 8.64 9.50
N ALA A 397 20.63 7.33 9.54
CA ALA A 397 21.47 6.63 8.57
C ALA A 397 20.66 6.08 7.39
N LEU A 398 19.34 5.96 7.55
CA LEU A 398 18.38 5.51 6.55
C LEU A 398 17.74 6.67 5.75
N ASN A 399 17.86 7.91 6.25
CA ASN A 399 17.48 9.16 5.60
C ASN A 399 18.73 10.01 5.32
#